data_AF-A0A533V460-F1
#
_entry.id   AF-A0A533V460-F1
#
_cell.length_a   1.000
_cell.length_b   1.000
_cell.length_c   1.000
_cell.angle_alpha   90.00
_cell.angle_beta   90.00
_cell.angle_gamma   90.00
#
_symmetry.space_group_name_H-M   'P 1'
#
loop_
_entity.id
_entity.type
_entity.pdbx_description
1 polymer ?
#
loop_
_entity_poly.entity_id
_entity_poly.type
_entity_poly.pdbx_seq_one_letter_code
_entity_poly.pdbx_strand_id
1 'polypeptide(L)'
;MIGTDSISKVVIKYDVKNIHLAVIGSHSALEIMDGAKDEGLRTVCICQKGRELPYLRFKRLVDEIILVEKFSDLVFKENQDKLREINSIVVPHRAFTAYVGYDSIENELMLPIFGNRNLFRAEERANQKNQYFLLECAQISHPKIYKNYSEINGLAIVKIQESTRKLERAFFVVSSAQDYLEKSKDRIRKKVITKEDLEISVIEEFV
;
A
#
# COMPACT_ATOMS: atom_id res chain seq x y z
N MET A 1 -0.70 15.25 -10.72
CA MET A 1 -1.02 14.93 -9.33
C MET A 1 -2.12 15.84 -8.83
N ILE A 2 -3.17 15.25 -8.26
CA ILE A 2 -4.27 15.96 -7.62
C ILE A 2 -3.70 16.76 -6.45
N GLY A 3 -3.81 18.08 -6.55
CA GLY A 3 -3.33 19.00 -5.51
C GLY A 3 -4.36 19.22 -4.40
N THR A 4 -3.89 19.81 -3.30
CA THR A 4 -4.72 20.18 -2.14
C THR A 4 -5.92 21.03 -2.55
N ASP A 5 -5.74 22.02 -3.43
CA ASP A 5 -6.83 22.91 -3.89
C ASP A 5 -7.98 22.15 -4.56
N SER A 6 -7.66 21.09 -5.31
CA SER A 6 -8.66 20.24 -5.96
C SER A 6 -9.50 19.48 -4.94
N ILE A 7 -8.88 18.97 -3.88
CA ILE A 7 -9.57 18.28 -2.79
C ILE A 7 -10.32 19.25 -1.88
N SER A 8 -9.78 20.45 -1.62
CA SER A 8 -10.46 21.49 -0.85
C SER A 8 -11.80 21.89 -1.50
N LYS A 9 -11.86 21.97 -2.83
CA LYS A 9 -13.12 22.22 -3.57
C LYS A 9 -14.16 21.11 -3.40
N VAL A 10 -13.74 19.88 -3.10
CA VAL A 10 -14.63 18.77 -2.76
C VAL A 10 -15.09 18.90 -1.32
N VAL A 11 -14.16 19.05 -0.37
CA VAL A 11 -14.42 19.09 1.08
C VAL A 11 -15.29 20.29 1.48
N ILE A 12 -15.15 21.45 0.84
CA ILE A 12 -15.98 22.64 1.11
C ILE A 12 -17.49 22.36 0.91
N LYS A 13 -17.83 21.37 0.08
CA LYS A 13 -19.23 21.00 -0.19
C LYS A 13 -19.77 19.97 0.81
N TYR A 14 -18.93 19.43 1.70
CA TYR A 14 -19.34 18.38 2.62
C TYR A 14 -20.12 18.95 3.81
N ASP A 15 -21.14 18.20 4.25
CA ASP A 15 -21.75 18.44 5.55
C ASP A 15 -20.85 17.87 6.66
N VAL A 16 -20.15 18.77 7.35
CA VAL A 16 -19.24 18.43 8.44
C VAL A 16 -19.90 17.72 9.63
N LYS A 17 -21.23 17.81 9.76
CA LYS A 17 -21.99 17.10 10.81
C LYS A 17 -22.33 15.66 10.42
N ASN A 18 -22.11 15.28 9.16
CA ASN A 18 -22.48 13.98 8.61
C ASN A 18 -21.33 13.37 7.78
N ILE A 19 -20.14 13.32 8.38
CA ILE A 19 -18.95 12.71 7.78
C ILE A 19 -19.01 11.20 7.92
N HIS A 20 -18.63 10.50 6.84
CA HIS A 20 -18.44 9.05 6.84
C HIS A 20 -16.96 8.73 6.65
N LEU A 21 -16.43 7.79 7.44
CA LEU A 21 -15.10 7.24 7.20
C LEU A 21 -15.22 6.04 6.27
N ALA A 22 -14.67 6.19 5.07
CA ALA A 22 -14.66 5.15 4.06
C ALA A 22 -13.34 4.39 4.08
N VAL A 23 -13.39 3.06 4.04
CA VAL A 23 -12.20 2.21 4.01
C VAL A 23 -12.41 1.05 3.04
N ILE A 24 -11.35 0.65 2.34
CA ILE A 24 -11.38 -0.57 1.53
C ILE A 24 -11.54 -1.76 2.48
N GLY A 25 -12.46 -2.67 2.21
CA GLY A 25 -12.68 -3.90 2.95
C GLY A 25 -11.52 -4.90 2.79
N SER A 26 -10.37 -4.61 3.39
CA SER A 26 -9.20 -5.47 3.49
C SER A 26 -8.27 -5.01 4.63
N HIS A 27 -7.16 -5.72 4.85
CA HIS A 27 -6.07 -5.29 5.74
C HIS A 27 -6.54 -4.98 7.17
N SER A 28 -6.72 -3.70 7.51
CA SER A 28 -7.04 -3.21 8.85
C SER A 28 -8.39 -2.48 8.88
N ALA A 29 -9.29 -2.82 7.96
CA ALA A 29 -10.58 -2.14 7.81
C ALA A 29 -11.48 -2.30 9.04
N LEU A 30 -11.48 -3.48 9.68
CA LEU A 30 -12.30 -3.72 10.86
C LEU A 30 -11.86 -2.84 12.04
N GLU A 31 -10.55 -2.73 12.28
CA GLU A 31 -9.97 -1.91 13.34
C GLU A 31 -10.19 -0.42 13.09
N ILE A 32 -10.02 0.02 11.82
CA ILE A 32 -10.30 1.41 11.43
C ILE A 32 -11.78 1.75 11.67
N MET A 33 -12.69 0.87 11.28
CA MET A 33 -14.12 1.08 11.49
C MET A 33 -14.49 1.01 12.98
N ASP A 34 -13.88 0.13 13.76
CA ASP A 34 -14.10 0.07 15.20
C ASP A 34 -13.68 1.36 15.91
N GLY A 35 -12.47 1.86 15.62
CA GLY A 35 -12.04 3.17 16.12
C GLY A 35 -12.93 4.32 15.65
N ALA A 36 -13.45 4.27 14.42
CA ALA A 36 -14.41 5.25 13.93
C ALA A 36 -15.72 5.21 14.74
N LYS A 37 -16.18 4.03 15.15
CA LYS A 37 -17.38 3.88 15.99
C LYS A 37 -17.19 4.44 17.39
N ASP A 38 -16.02 4.24 17.98
CA ASP A 38 -15.70 4.79 19.30
C ASP A 38 -15.72 6.32 19.29
N GLU A 39 -15.35 6.94 18.17
CA GLU A 39 -15.43 8.39 17.94
C GLU A 39 -16.81 8.89 17.45
N GLY A 40 -17.81 8.00 17.40
CA GLY A 40 -19.17 8.34 16.98
C GLY A 40 -19.32 8.66 15.49
N LEU A 41 -18.35 8.28 14.66
CA LEU A 41 -18.38 8.49 13.21
C LEU A 41 -19.11 7.37 12.48
N ARG A 42 -19.69 7.73 11.34
CA ARG A 42 -20.28 6.74 10.42
C ARG A 42 -19.19 6.08 9.57
N THR A 43 -19.47 4.87 9.10
CA THR A 43 -18.48 3.97 8.51
C THR A 43 -18.99 3.41 7.19
N VAL A 44 -18.13 3.43 6.18
CA VAL A 44 -18.43 2.92 4.84
C VAL A 44 -17.35 1.90 4.47
N CYS A 45 -17.74 0.64 4.29
CA CYS A 45 -16.83 -0.39 3.86
C CYS A 45 -16.94 -0.61 2.34
N ILE A 46 -15.93 -0.18 1.59
CA ILE A 46 -15.85 -0.39 0.14
C ILE A 46 -15.39 -1.83 -0.09
N CYS A 47 -16.28 -2.71 -0.52
CA CYS A 47 -15.99 -4.13 -0.71
C CYS A 47 -15.94 -4.48 -2.19
N GLN A 48 -14.99 -5.35 -2.55
CA GLN A 48 -15.02 -6.00 -3.85
C GLN A 48 -16.06 -7.12 -3.82
N LYS A 49 -16.84 -7.28 -4.90
CA LYS A 49 -17.81 -8.38 -5.01
C LYS A 49 -17.16 -9.74 -4.73
N GLY A 50 -17.81 -10.53 -3.88
CA GLY A 50 -17.33 -11.83 -3.39
C GLY A 50 -16.39 -11.73 -2.18
N ARG A 51 -16.05 -10.53 -1.69
CA ARG A 51 -15.15 -10.30 -0.53
C ARG A 51 -15.83 -9.55 0.62
N GLU A 52 -17.13 -9.28 0.52
CA GLU A 52 -17.92 -8.53 1.50
C GLU A 52 -18.34 -9.34 2.72
N LEU A 53 -18.29 -10.68 2.65
CA LEU A 53 -18.83 -11.57 3.69
C LEU A 53 -18.28 -11.28 5.10
N PRO A 54 -16.97 -11.03 5.32
CA PRO A 54 -16.48 -10.68 6.65
C PRO A 54 -17.16 -9.43 7.20
N TYR A 55 -17.31 -8.39 6.39
CA TYR A 55 -17.85 -7.09 6.79
C TYR A 55 -19.36 -7.13 7.03
N LEU A 56 -20.10 -7.96 6.27
CA LEU A 56 -21.52 -8.21 6.51
C LEU A 56 -21.81 -8.87 7.88
N ARG A 57 -20.83 -9.61 8.43
CA ARG A 57 -20.97 -10.26 9.75
C ARG A 57 -20.78 -9.27 10.90
N PHE A 58 -20.03 -8.19 10.70
CA PHE A 58 -19.75 -7.17 11.71
C PHE A 58 -20.65 -5.94 11.54
N LYS A 59 -21.99 -6.14 11.57
CA LYS A 59 -22.97 -5.06 11.36
C LYS A 59 -22.83 -3.87 12.33
N ARG A 60 -22.29 -4.08 13.53
CA ARG A 60 -22.00 -2.98 14.46
C ARG A 60 -21.00 -1.99 13.88
N LEU A 61 -20.04 -2.47 13.10
CA LEU A 61 -18.91 -1.70 12.58
C LEU A 61 -19.17 -1.08 11.22
N VAL A 62 -20.19 -1.53 10.49
CA VAL A 62 -20.38 -1.18 9.07
C VAL A 62 -21.78 -0.60 8.89
N ASP A 63 -21.87 0.73 8.77
CA ASP A 63 -23.16 1.38 8.48
C ASP A 63 -23.57 1.17 7.02
N GLU A 64 -22.60 1.29 6.12
CA GLU A 64 -22.82 1.20 4.68
C GLU A 64 -21.76 0.32 4.00
N ILE A 65 -22.19 -0.43 2.99
CA ILE A 65 -21.29 -1.20 2.11
C ILE A 65 -21.44 -0.68 0.69
N ILE A 66 -20.33 -0.27 0.09
CA ILE A 66 -20.27 0.04 -1.34
C ILE A 66 -19.59 -1.13 -2.04
N LEU A 67 -20.32 -1.80 -2.93
CA LEU A 67 -19.77 -2.88 -3.74
C LEU A 67 -19.17 -2.36 -5.04
N VAL A 68 -17.95 -2.80 -5.33
CA VAL A 68 -17.24 -2.58 -6.61
C VAL A 68 -16.87 -3.93 -7.24
N GLU A 69 -16.75 -4.00 -8.56
CA GLU A 69 -16.33 -5.23 -9.25
C GLU A 69 -14.88 -5.58 -8.92
N LYS A 70 -13.99 -4.59 -8.99
CA LYS A 70 -12.62 -4.64 -8.50
C LYS A 70 -12.34 -3.42 -7.64
N PHE A 71 -11.45 -3.54 -6.65
CA PHE A 71 -11.03 -2.38 -5.86
C PHE A 71 -10.43 -1.25 -6.70
N SER A 72 -9.76 -1.57 -7.81
CA SER A 72 -9.26 -0.59 -8.79
C SER A 72 -10.36 0.28 -9.39
N ASP A 73 -11.60 -0.22 -9.46
CA ASP A 73 -12.73 0.46 -10.08
C ASP A 73 -13.27 1.62 -9.22
N LEU A 74 -12.71 1.80 -8.01
CA LEU A 74 -12.94 2.97 -7.18
C LEU A 74 -12.58 4.27 -7.90
N VAL A 75 -11.68 4.22 -8.90
CA VAL A 75 -11.32 5.37 -9.75
C VAL A 75 -12.46 5.83 -10.65
N PHE A 76 -13.47 4.99 -10.91
CA PHE A 76 -14.57 5.37 -11.78
C PHE A 76 -15.45 6.44 -11.11
N LYS A 77 -15.85 7.43 -11.92
CA LYS A 77 -16.61 8.60 -11.48
C LYS A 77 -17.83 8.22 -10.65
N GLU A 78 -18.59 7.22 -11.07
CA GLU A 78 -19.78 6.72 -10.37
C GLU A 78 -19.51 6.22 -8.94
N ASN A 79 -18.36 5.57 -8.70
CA ASN A 79 -18.00 5.04 -7.39
C ASN A 79 -17.48 6.17 -6.49
N GLN A 80 -16.73 7.11 -7.06
CA GLN A 80 -16.32 8.31 -6.34
C GLN A 80 -17.51 9.22 -5.99
N ASP A 81 -18.48 9.37 -6.88
CA ASP A 81 -19.67 10.19 -6.65
C ASP A 81 -20.48 9.67 -5.46
N LYS A 82 -20.75 8.36 -5.39
CA LYS A 82 -21.41 7.72 -4.23
C LYS A 82 -20.74 8.08 -2.90
N LEU A 83 -19.40 8.04 -2.86
CA LEU A 83 -18.63 8.40 -1.67
C LEU A 83 -18.67 9.90 -1.36
N ARG A 84 -18.63 10.76 -2.38
CA ARG A 84 -18.74 12.21 -2.19
C ARG A 84 -20.12 12.64 -1.72
N GLU A 85 -21.18 12.00 -2.20
CA GLU A 85 -22.57 12.30 -1.83
C GLU A 85 -22.84 12.06 -0.34
N ILE A 86 -22.13 11.10 0.27
CA ILE A 86 -22.21 10.81 1.71
C ILE A 86 -21.07 11.47 2.51
N ASN A 87 -20.39 12.48 1.97
CA ASN A 87 -19.30 13.21 2.64
C ASN A 87 -18.16 12.30 3.13
N SER A 88 -17.81 11.27 2.36
CA SER A 88 -16.82 10.28 2.78
C SER A 88 -15.39 10.83 2.77
N ILE A 89 -14.64 10.55 3.84
CA ILE A 89 -13.18 10.68 3.89
C ILE A 89 -12.59 9.28 3.85
N VAL A 90 -11.71 9.02 2.89
CA VAL A 90 -11.05 7.72 2.74
C VAL A 90 -9.92 7.59 3.77
N VAL A 91 -9.95 6.56 4.59
CA VAL A 91 -8.85 6.19 5.48
C VAL A 91 -7.99 5.13 4.78
N PRO A 92 -6.76 5.46 4.39
CA PRO A 92 -5.91 4.54 3.65
C PRO A 92 -5.24 3.52 4.56
N HIS A 93 -4.96 2.35 4.00
CA HIS A 93 -4.09 1.31 4.58
C HIS A 93 -3.38 0.57 3.45
N ARG A 94 -2.52 -0.40 3.73
CA ARG A 94 -1.68 -1.07 2.70
C ARG A 94 -2.44 -1.61 1.49
N ALA A 95 -3.64 -2.17 1.69
CA ALA A 95 -4.44 -2.72 0.59
C ALA A 95 -4.97 -1.64 -0.37
N PHE A 96 -5.04 -0.38 0.06
CA PHE A 96 -5.45 0.75 -0.78
C PHE A 96 -4.43 0.98 -1.90
N THR A 97 -3.16 1.14 -1.55
CA THR A 97 -2.09 1.28 -2.54
C THR A 97 -1.86 0.01 -3.35
N ALA A 98 -2.04 -1.17 -2.74
CA ALA A 98 -1.86 -2.44 -3.43
C ALA A 98 -2.91 -2.73 -4.52
N TYR A 99 -4.17 -2.32 -4.31
CA TYR A 99 -5.26 -2.64 -5.24
C TYR A 99 -5.70 -1.48 -6.13
N VAL A 100 -5.65 -0.24 -5.64
CA VAL A 100 -6.01 0.95 -6.44
C VAL A 100 -4.80 1.42 -7.24
N GLY A 101 -3.59 1.26 -6.71
CA GLY A 101 -2.35 1.69 -7.35
C GLY A 101 -2.00 3.15 -7.05
N TYR A 102 -0.70 3.41 -6.94
CA TYR A 102 -0.18 4.72 -6.57
C TYR A 102 -0.56 5.82 -7.58
N ASP A 103 -0.44 5.55 -8.88
CA ASP A 103 -0.73 6.52 -9.94
C ASP A 103 -2.20 6.97 -9.91
N SER A 104 -3.12 6.02 -9.74
CA SER A 104 -4.54 6.31 -9.67
C SER A 104 -4.93 7.06 -8.41
N ILE A 105 -4.35 6.71 -7.25
CA ILE A 105 -4.55 7.46 -6.01
C ILE A 105 -4.06 8.91 -6.16
N GLU A 106 -2.90 9.11 -6.78
CA GLU A 106 -2.30 10.42 -6.94
C GLU A 106 -2.98 11.30 -8.00
N ASN A 107 -3.55 10.71 -9.06
CA ASN A 107 -3.97 11.46 -10.24
C ASN A 107 -5.47 11.36 -10.58
N GLU A 108 -6.17 10.32 -10.13
CA GLU A 108 -7.54 10.03 -10.58
C GLU A 108 -8.58 10.08 -9.43
N LEU A 109 -8.14 9.81 -8.20
CA LEU A 109 -9.03 9.70 -7.05
C LEU A 109 -9.38 11.07 -6.45
N MET A 110 -10.45 11.70 -6.93
CA MET A 110 -10.98 12.98 -6.44
C MET A 110 -11.82 12.81 -5.14
N LEU A 111 -11.27 12.07 -4.18
CA LEU A 111 -11.82 11.84 -2.84
C LEU A 111 -10.88 12.40 -1.77
N PRO A 112 -11.39 12.98 -0.67
CA PRO A 112 -10.56 13.31 0.48
C PRO A 112 -9.92 12.04 1.07
N ILE A 113 -8.62 12.11 1.38
CA ILE A 113 -7.87 11.01 1.99
C ILE A 113 -7.33 11.51 3.32
N PHE A 114 -7.52 10.75 4.39
CA PHE A 114 -6.89 11.03 5.68
C PHE A 114 -5.38 10.73 5.58
N GLY A 115 -4.55 11.77 5.73
CA GLY A 115 -3.09 11.70 5.62
C GLY A 115 -2.53 12.49 4.44
N ASN A 116 -1.30 12.15 4.03
CA ASN A 116 -0.61 12.84 2.94
C ASN A 116 -0.57 11.97 1.69
N ARG A 117 -1.33 12.36 0.66
CA ARG A 117 -1.41 11.65 -0.63
C ARG A 117 -0.05 11.48 -1.29
N ASN A 118 0.86 12.44 -1.14
CA ASN A 118 2.17 12.41 -1.79
C ASN A 118 3.13 11.43 -1.10
N LEU A 119 2.80 10.96 0.10
CA LEU A 119 3.66 10.06 0.87
C LEU A 119 3.51 8.59 0.46
N PHE A 120 2.41 8.21 -0.20
CA PHE A 120 2.21 6.81 -0.63
C PHE A 120 3.35 6.32 -1.51
N ARG A 121 3.86 7.17 -2.42
CA ARG A 121 4.98 6.82 -3.31
C ARG A 121 6.29 6.55 -2.56
N ALA A 122 6.45 7.06 -1.34
CA ALA A 122 7.62 6.76 -0.55
C ALA A 122 7.68 5.28 -0.12
N GLU A 123 6.55 4.57 -0.11
CA GLU A 123 6.50 3.14 0.17
C GLU A 123 6.87 2.28 -1.06
N GLU A 124 6.93 2.87 -2.26
CA GLU A 124 7.34 2.17 -3.48
C GLU A 124 8.86 2.02 -3.53
N ARG A 125 9.35 0.78 -3.57
CA ARG A 125 10.79 0.47 -3.47
C ARG A 125 11.63 1.08 -4.59
N ALA A 126 11.10 1.08 -5.81
CA ALA A 126 11.80 1.59 -6.99
C ALA A 126 11.80 3.12 -7.09
N ASN A 127 11.03 3.81 -6.23
CA ASN A 127 10.98 5.27 -6.25
C ASN A 127 12.30 5.86 -5.71
N GLN A 128 12.76 6.95 -6.31
CA GLN A 128 13.99 7.64 -5.89
C GLN A 128 13.86 8.18 -4.45
N LYS A 129 12.67 8.69 -4.10
CA LYS A 129 12.35 9.22 -2.77
C LYS A 129 11.57 8.20 -1.94
N ASN A 130 12.06 6.96 -1.93
CA ASN A 130 11.47 5.87 -1.16
C ASN A 130 11.78 5.97 0.35
N GLN A 131 11.41 4.93 1.10
CA GLN A 131 11.65 4.81 2.52
C GLN A 131 13.12 5.01 2.92
N TYR A 132 14.09 4.45 2.18
CA TYR A 132 15.51 4.61 2.51
C TYR A 132 15.97 6.05 2.36
N PHE A 133 15.55 6.73 1.30
CA PHE A 133 15.82 8.17 1.13
C PHE A 133 15.30 8.98 2.33
N LEU A 134 14.09 8.68 2.81
CA LEU A 134 13.53 9.35 3.99
C LEU A 134 14.30 9.04 5.27
N LEU A 135 14.73 7.79 5.48
CA LEU A 135 15.54 7.39 6.64
C LEU A 135 16.90 8.11 6.64
N GLU A 136 17.57 8.18 5.49
CA GLU A 136 18.84 8.89 5.31
C GLU A 136 18.68 10.38 5.60
N CYS A 137 17.66 11.04 5.03
CA CYS A 137 17.38 12.46 5.30
C CYS A 137 17.08 12.71 6.79
N ALA A 138 16.40 11.78 7.46
CA ALA A 138 16.06 11.86 8.88
C ALA A 138 17.21 11.44 9.81
N GLN A 139 18.35 10.98 9.26
CA GLN A 139 19.48 10.44 10.03
C GLN A 139 19.08 9.27 10.94
N ILE A 140 18.11 8.46 10.51
CA ILE A 140 17.68 7.26 11.23
C ILE A 140 18.57 6.11 10.77
N SER A 141 19.23 5.45 11.73
CA SER A 141 20.04 4.26 11.43
C SER A 141 19.18 3.16 10.80
N HIS A 142 19.68 2.59 9.71
CA HIS A 142 19.08 1.46 9.01
C HIS A 142 20.18 0.46 8.62
N PRO A 143 19.82 -0.81 8.32
CA PRO A 143 20.81 -1.79 7.88
C PRO A 143 21.64 -1.28 6.70
N LYS A 144 22.93 -1.61 6.69
CA LYS A 144 23.81 -1.24 5.57
C LYS A 144 23.29 -1.87 4.29
N ILE A 145 23.07 -1.04 3.27
CA ILE A 145 22.73 -1.51 1.92
C ILE A 145 24.03 -1.75 1.16
N TYR A 146 24.21 -2.95 0.64
CA TYR A 146 25.31 -3.29 -0.26
C TYR A 146 24.92 -2.90 -1.68
N LYS A 147 25.72 -2.02 -2.32
CA LYS A 147 25.46 -1.60 -3.71
C LYS A 147 25.75 -2.72 -4.70
N ASN A 148 26.71 -3.57 -4.38
CA ASN A 148 27.09 -4.73 -5.17
C ASN A 148 27.20 -5.96 -4.26
N TYR A 149 26.80 -7.14 -4.75
CA TYR A 149 26.95 -8.39 -4.01
C TYR A 149 28.42 -8.74 -3.72
N SER A 150 29.37 -8.17 -4.47
CA SER A 150 30.81 -8.32 -4.21
C SER A 150 31.27 -7.63 -2.92
N GLU A 151 30.50 -6.67 -2.41
CA GLU A 151 30.80 -5.93 -1.17
C GLU A 151 30.32 -6.68 0.08
N ILE A 152 29.63 -7.81 -0.07
CA ILE A 152 29.14 -8.62 1.05
C ILE A 152 30.33 -9.11 1.86
N ASN A 153 30.40 -8.63 3.11
CA ASN A 153 31.48 -8.91 4.05
C ASN A 153 30.97 -9.52 5.38
N GLY A 154 29.76 -10.07 5.38
CA GLY A 154 29.06 -10.62 6.53
C GLY A 154 27.73 -11.26 6.12
N LEU A 155 26.87 -11.53 7.09
CA LEU A 155 25.53 -12.05 6.81
C LEU A 155 24.67 -10.94 6.19
N ALA A 156 24.00 -11.25 5.08
CA ALA A 156 23.15 -10.31 4.36
C ALA A 156 21.83 -10.98 3.93
N ILE A 157 20.79 -10.18 3.78
CA ILE A 157 19.50 -10.59 3.22
C ILE A 157 19.29 -9.95 1.85
N VAL A 158 18.94 -10.78 0.87
CA VAL A 158 18.53 -10.34 -0.47
C VAL A 158 17.01 -10.22 -0.48
N LYS A 159 16.53 -8.98 -0.56
CA LYS A 159 15.10 -8.64 -0.58
C LYS A 159 14.58 -8.56 -2.01
N ILE A 160 13.92 -9.62 -2.45
CA ILE A 160 13.39 -9.79 -3.80
C ILE A 160 11.94 -10.29 -3.80
N GLN A 161 11.18 -9.96 -4.84
CA GLN A 161 9.82 -10.47 -5.06
C GLN A 161 9.84 -11.91 -5.59
N GLU A 162 8.75 -12.64 -5.35
CA GLU A 162 8.54 -13.94 -6.00
C GLU A 162 8.12 -13.75 -7.46
N SER A 163 8.62 -14.62 -8.35
CA SER A 163 8.50 -14.42 -9.80
C SER A 163 7.05 -14.41 -10.28
N THR A 164 6.20 -15.27 -9.71
CA THR A 164 4.80 -15.43 -10.13
C THR A 164 3.85 -14.55 -9.34
N ARG A 165 4.03 -14.46 -8.01
CA ARG A 165 3.18 -13.66 -7.13
C ARG A 165 3.91 -12.40 -6.70
N LYS A 166 3.67 -11.30 -7.43
CA LYS A 166 4.34 -10.00 -7.21
C LYS A 166 4.13 -9.39 -5.82
N LEU A 167 3.11 -9.81 -5.08
CA LEU A 167 2.90 -9.41 -3.67
C LEU A 167 3.72 -10.24 -2.67
N GLU A 168 4.17 -11.43 -3.08
CA GLU A 168 4.91 -12.34 -2.24
C GLU A 168 6.41 -12.07 -2.32
N ARG A 169 7.11 -12.45 -1.25
CA ARG A 169 8.54 -12.22 -1.09
C ARG A 169 9.29 -13.53 -1.26
N ALA A 170 10.40 -13.50 -2.00
CA ALA A 170 11.30 -14.63 -2.19
C ALA A 170 12.67 -14.37 -1.54
N PHE A 171 12.66 -13.77 -0.36
CA PHE A 171 13.87 -13.35 0.35
C PHE A 171 14.78 -14.54 0.63
N PHE A 172 16.09 -14.28 0.65
CA PHE A 172 17.07 -15.29 1.03
C PHE A 172 18.30 -14.67 1.65
N VAL A 173 18.92 -15.44 2.54
CA VAL A 173 20.11 -15.01 3.28
C VAL A 173 21.36 -15.51 2.57
N VAL A 174 22.39 -14.67 2.54
CA VAL A 174 23.70 -14.94 1.94
C VAL A 174 24.80 -14.53 2.91
N SER A 175 25.95 -15.20 2.86
CA SER A 175 27.11 -14.88 3.73
C SER A 175 28.35 -14.41 2.99
N SER A 176 28.34 -14.47 1.65
CA SER A 176 29.44 -14.03 0.79
C SER A 176 28.96 -13.77 -0.64
N ALA A 177 29.81 -13.16 -1.45
CA ALA A 177 29.56 -12.98 -2.89
C ALA A 177 29.36 -14.30 -3.64
N GLN A 178 30.12 -15.34 -3.27
CA GLN A 178 29.99 -16.68 -3.87
C GLN A 178 28.64 -17.32 -3.52
N ASP A 179 28.26 -17.27 -2.25
CA ASP A 179 26.98 -17.81 -1.77
C ASP A 179 25.79 -17.09 -2.43
N TYR A 180 25.89 -15.77 -2.62
CA TYR A 180 24.93 -14.99 -3.41
C TYR A 180 24.77 -15.53 -4.83
N LEU A 181 25.89 -15.75 -5.55
CA LEU A 181 25.86 -16.24 -6.93
C LEU A 181 25.24 -17.64 -7.03
N GLU A 182 25.62 -18.56 -6.13
CA GLU A 182 25.12 -19.94 -6.12
C GLU A 182 23.61 -19.99 -5.84
N LYS A 183 23.17 -19.32 -4.77
CA LYS A 183 21.75 -19.27 -4.40
C LYS A 183 20.89 -18.57 -5.45
N SER A 184 21.39 -17.48 -6.02
CA SER A 184 20.68 -16.75 -7.08
C SER A 184 20.48 -17.64 -8.32
N LYS A 185 21.54 -18.32 -8.78
CA LYS A 185 21.47 -19.25 -9.92
C LYS A 185 20.48 -20.38 -9.66
N ASP A 186 20.53 -21.00 -8.48
CA ASP A 186 19.60 -22.07 -8.12
C ASP A 186 18.14 -21.60 -8.10
N ARG A 187 17.88 -20.41 -7.53
CA ARG A 187 16.52 -19.84 -7.45
C ARG A 187 15.96 -19.43 -8.81
N ILE A 188 16.79 -18.89 -9.69
CA ILE A 188 16.41 -18.60 -11.09
C ILE A 188 16.10 -19.90 -11.82
N ARG A 189 16.94 -20.94 -11.68
CA ARG A 189 16.71 -22.27 -12.27
C ARG A 189 15.39 -22.88 -11.79
N LYS A 190 15.06 -22.72 -10.51
CA LYS A 190 13.80 -23.15 -9.89
C LYS A 190 12.62 -22.22 -10.21
N LYS A 191 12.84 -21.15 -10.98
CA LYS A 191 11.83 -20.13 -11.32
C LYS A 191 11.18 -19.45 -10.12
N VAL A 192 11.86 -19.42 -8.96
CA VAL A 192 11.36 -18.74 -7.76
C VAL A 192 11.51 -17.22 -7.89
N ILE A 193 12.55 -16.79 -8.61
CA ILE A 193 12.86 -15.39 -8.90
C ILE A 193 13.25 -15.26 -10.37
N THR A 194 13.17 -14.05 -10.92
CA THR A 194 13.67 -13.74 -12.26
C THR A 194 15.03 -13.04 -12.19
N LYS A 195 15.72 -12.95 -13.32
CA LYS A 195 16.99 -12.21 -13.38
C LYS A 195 16.75 -10.70 -13.25
N GLU A 196 15.67 -10.22 -13.85
CA GLU A 196 15.25 -8.82 -13.84
C GLU A 196 14.91 -8.36 -12.42
N ASP A 197 14.12 -9.16 -11.68
CA ASP A 197 13.78 -8.86 -10.28
C ASP A 197 15.01 -8.90 -9.37
N LEU A 198 16.04 -9.68 -9.73
CA LEU A 198 17.31 -9.78 -9.00
C LEU A 198 18.19 -8.55 -9.21
N GLU A 199 18.22 -7.98 -10.41
CA GLU A 199 18.96 -6.76 -10.73
C GLU A 199 18.46 -5.54 -9.94
N ILE A 200 17.15 -5.49 -9.64
CA ILE A 200 16.53 -4.43 -8.83
C ILE A 200 16.36 -4.81 -7.35
N SER A 201 16.90 -5.95 -6.93
CA SER A 201 16.78 -6.41 -5.55
C SER A 201 17.64 -5.55 -4.61
N VAL A 202 17.23 -5.50 -3.34
CA VAL A 202 18.00 -4.80 -2.30
C VAL A 202 18.77 -5.83 -1.48
N ILE A 203 20.08 -5.63 -1.34
CA ILE A 203 20.93 -6.46 -0.50
C ILE A 203 21.26 -5.66 0.76
N GLU A 204 20.86 -6.16 1.91
CA GLU A 204 21.07 -5.50 3.20
C GLU A 204 21.85 -6.38 4.16
N GLU A 205 22.61 -5.74 5.03
CA GLU A 205 23.13 -6.38 6.23
C GLU A 205 22.00 -7.05 7.03
N PHE A 206 22.26 -8.27 7.46
CA PHE A 206 21.34 -9.01 8.31
C PHE A 206 21.57 -8.59 9.77
N VAL A 207 20.63 -7.83 10.32
CA VAL A 207 20.62 -7.33 11.70
C VAL A 207 19.77 -8.21 12.59
#